data_AF-A0A959DZS8-F1
#
_entry.id   AF-A0A959DZS8-F1
#
_cell.length_a   1.000
_cell.length_b   1.000
_cell.length_c   1.000
_cell.angle_alpha   90.00
_cell.angle_beta   90.00
_cell.angle_gamma   90.00
#
_symmetry.space_group_name_H-M   'P 1'
#
loop_
_entity.id
_entity.type
_entity.pdbx_description
1 polymer ?
#
loop_
_entity_poly.entity_id
_entity_poly.type
_entity_poly.pdbx_seq_one_letter_code
_entity_poly.pdbx_strand_id
1 'polypeptide(L)'
;MKKLVQITLLFVSTWAFSQEKTLPVDSLYALAVADLPAFAHYVTRDAKSDFEKASFVIDWFARYFDWTATDYQRRTVRDILERKGGNCNELAQVSKACMETLGLKMRRIREINLHVLTERRQKDAEERVKETGVRASVFGKQHNDHVWLEIFDNATGEWFPADPSLGVAGKRAWLAARYSFGKRYSLDPSSEDMIAPFAVFAEGDDPWIDRTQYYAVEGFNDLYYGQLEKLPAWDRWTALISRLDGKALAAFMGKENLHESLPLIAELSDTYETLKKQFLATDLGKIHQNIDAFSKNLVAGEYDKVVGAYTDDAKIFPDRMEILQGAKAIAGYWIPPPERKSRTIHHRIMPEEIRIIGEEAYDWGYYEGKTRTADGAEAPWRGKYVIVWRKMPDGDWKIYLDIWNRT
;
A
#
# COMPACT_ATOMS: atom_id res chain seq x y z
N MET A 1 29.83 40.34 57.33
CA MET A 1 29.75 38.97 57.89
C MET A 1 28.55 38.27 57.28
N LYS A 2 28.74 37.47 56.23
CA LYS A 2 27.67 36.66 55.60
C LYS A 2 28.08 35.18 55.69
N LYS A 3 27.20 34.39 56.30
CA LYS A 3 27.35 32.95 56.56
C LYS A 3 27.27 32.16 55.26
N LEU A 4 28.16 31.18 55.17
CA LEU A 4 28.22 30.12 54.16
C LEU A 4 26.98 29.22 54.31
N VAL A 5 26.23 29.00 53.23
CA VAL A 5 25.22 27.95 53.14
C VAL A 5 25.75 26.89 52.18
N GLN A 6 25.96 25.70 52.73
CA GLN A 6 26.42 24.51 52.05
C GLN A 6 25.21 23.88 51.35
N ILE A 7 25.14 23.96 50.02
CA ILE A 7 24.09 23.29 49.23
C ILE A 7 24.62 21.90 48.88
N THR A 8 24.00 20.89 49.47
CA THR A 8 24.19 19.47 49.16
C THR A 8 23.72 19.21 47.72
N LEU A 9 24.63 18.77 46.85
CA LEU A 9 24.27 18.20 45.55
C LEU A 9 23.49 16.89 45.77
N LEU A 10 22.18 16.93 45.52
CA LEU A 10 21.38 15.75 45.28
C LEU A 10 21.65 15.25 43.86
N PHE A 11 22.35 14.14 43.75
CA PHE A 11 22.42 13.33 42.52
C PHE A 11 20.99 12.90 42.16
N VAL A 12 20.42 13.53 41.13
CA VAL A 12 19.22 13.01 40.48
C VAL A 12 19.67 11.81 39.65
N SER A 13 19.27 10.63 40.11
CA SER A 13 19.43 9.36 39.43
C SER A 13 18.94 9.46 37.99
N THR A 14 19.85 9.22 37.05
CA THR A 14 19.57 9.00 35.64
C THR A 14 18.60 7.83 35.51
N TRP A 15 17.37 8.10 35.07
CA TRP A 15 16.50 7.07 34.52
C TRP A 15 17.15 6.58 33.22
N ALA A 16 17.86 5.47 33.30
CA ALA A 16 18.23 4.70 32.14
C ALA A 16 16.93 4.11 31.56
N PHE A 17 16.40 4.73 30.51
CA PHE A 17 15.49 4.03 29.61
C PHE A 17 16.28 2.83 29.07
N SER A 18 15.94 1.64 29.57
CA SER A 18 16.34 0.39 28.94
C SER A 18 15.76 0.40 27.53
N GLN A 19 16.57 0.72 26.52
CA GLN A 19 16.28 0.23 25.18
C GLN A 19 16.36 -1.29 25.27
N GLU A 20 15.22 -1.96 25.43
CA GLU A 20 15.17 -3.40 25.24
C GLU A 20 15.82 -3.70 23.89
N LYS A 21 16.90 -4.49 23.92
CA LYS A 21 17.58 -4.89 22.69
C LYS A 21 16.59 -5.68 21.85
N THR A 22 16.21 -5.11 20.71
CA THR A 22 15.43 -5.81 19.69
C THR A 22 16.19 -7.06 19.27
N LEU A 23 15.52 -8.21 19.24
CA LEU A 23 16.11 -9.46 18.78
C LEU A 23 16.59 -9.30 17.32
N PRO A 24 17.75 -9.86 16.95
CA PRO A 24 18.15 -9.96 15.56
C PRO A 24 17.09 -10.66 14.72
N VAL A 25 16.98 -10.30 13.44
CA VAL A 25 15.99 -10.87 12.50
C VAL A 25 16.06 -12.40 12.47
N ASP A 26 17.26 -12.98 12.42
CA ASP A 26 17.45 -14.44 12.44
C ASP A 26 16.94 -15.10 13.72
N SER A 27 17.03 -14.42 14.86
CA SER A 27 16.49 -14.92 16.14
C SER A 27 14.97 -14.88 16.14
N LEU A 28 14.36 -13.85 15.54
CA LEU A 28 12.90 -13.79 15.36
C LEU A 28 12.39 -14.86 14.43
N TYR A 29 13.14 -15.15 13.37
CA TYR A 29 12.86 -16.27 12.49
C TYR A 29 12.87 -17.62 13.21
N ALA A 30 13.94 -17.88 13.95
CA ALA A 30 14.06 -19.10 14.73
C ALA A 30 12.91 -19.23 15.75
N LEU A 31 12.52 -18.11 16.36
CA LEU A 31 11.36 -18.06 17.26
C LEU A 31 10.05 -18.36 16.52
N ALA A 32 9.82 -17.79 15.34
CA ALA A 32 8.61 -18.04 14.56
C ALA A 32 8.44 -19.53 14.21
N VAL A 33 9.54 -20.22 13.89
CA VAL A 33 9.55 -21.67 13.61
C VAL A 33 9.34 -22.51 14.87
N ALA A 34 9.95 -22.12 15.99
CA ALA A 34 9.94 -22.89 17.23
C ALA A 34 8.67 -22.67 18.09
N ASP A 35 8.20 -21.43 18.16
CA ASP A 35 7.10 -20.96 19.00
C ASP A 35 6.42 -19.74 18.34
N LEU A 36 5.50 -20.03 17.42
CA LEU A 36 4.75 -19.02 16.67
C LEU A 36 3.96 -18.06 17.59
N PRO A 37 3.29 -18.50 18.68
CA PRO A 37 2.70 -17.59 19.65
C PRO A 37 3.70 -16.62 20.28
N ALA A 38 4.85 -17.10 20.77
CA ALA A 38 5.86 -16.23 21.37
C ALA A 38 6.41 -15.21 20.36
N PHE A 39 6.63 -15.63 19.12
CA PHE A 39 6.98 -14.74 18.03
C PHE A 39 5.90 -13.66 17.80
N ALA A 40 4.63 -14.07 17.67
CA ALA A 40 3.53 -13.16 17.40
C ALA A 40 3.40 -12.08 18.49
N HIS A 41 3.46 -12.49 19.76
CA HIS A 41 3.45 -11.56 20.89
C HIS A 41 4.68 -10.65 20.91
N TYR A 42 5.86 -11.15 20.52
CA TYR A 42 7.06 -10.34 20.47
C TYR A 42 6.98 -9.26 19.39
N VAL A 43 6.61 -9.60 18.16
CA VAL A 43 6.55 -8.63 17.04
C VAL A 43 5.44 -7.61 17.20
N THR A 44 4.41 -7.93 18.00
CA THR A 44 3.28 -7.04 18.28
C THR A 44 3.31 -6.40 19.67
N ARG A 45 4.41 -6.52 20.44
CA ARG A 45 4.48 -6.07 21.84
C ARG A 45 4.17 -4.58 22.06
N ASP A 46 4.44 -3.75 21.06
CA ASP A 46 4.19 -2.32 21.09
C ASP A 46 2.84 -1.91 20.47
N ALA A 47 2.07 -2.88 19.96
CA ALA A 47 0.80 -2.65 19.29
C ALA A 47 -0.31 -2.30 20.30
N LYS A 48 -1.04 -1.23 20.01
CA LYS A 48 -2.11 -0.68 20.86
C LYS A 48 -3.51 -1.00 20.34
N SER A 49 -3.61 -1.57 19.14
CA SER A 49 -4.87 -1.91 18.49
C SER A 49 -4.74 -3.20 17.68
N ASP A 50 -5.89 -3.78 17.32
CA ASP A 50 -5.92 -4.95 16.43
C ASP A 50 -5.40 -4.59 15.02
N PHE A 51 -5.63 -3.35 14.58
CA PHE A 51 -5.02 -2.79 13.38
C PHE A 51 -3.48 -2.78 13.45
N GLU A 52 -2.90 -2.28 14.55
CA GLU A 52 -1.45 -2.25 14.71
C GLU A 52 -0.86 -3.67 14.78
N LYS A 53 -1.49 -4.58 15.54
CA LYS A 53 -1.06 -5.99 15.60
C LYS A 53 -1.03 -6.62 14.21
N ALA A 54 -2.11 -6.48 13.44
CA ALA A 54 -2.19 -7.01 12.09
C ALA A 54 -1.12 -6.37 11.19
N SER A 55 -0.95 -5.05 11.26
CA SER A 55 0.04 -4.31 10.48
C SER A 55 1.47 -4.77 10.76
N PHE A 56 1.84 -4.99 12.04
CA PHE A 56 3.17 -5.50 12.39
C PHE A 56 3.43 -6.91 11.86
N VAL A 57 2.44 -7.80 11.94
CA VAL A 57 2.56 -9.17 11.39
C VAL A 57 2.72 -9.15 9.88
N ILE A 58 1.87 -8.39 9.18
CA ILE A 58 1.89 -8.22 7.72
C ILE A 58 3.21 -7.63 7.25
N ASP A 59 3.66 -6.54 7.89
CA ASP A 59 4.90 -5.85 7.57
C ASP A 59 6.12 -6.76 7.75
N TRP A 60 6.14 -7.56 8.83
CA TRP A 60 7.24 -8.49 9.08
C TRP A 60 7.34 -9.56 7.99
N PHE A 61 6.24 -10.25 7.68
CA PHE A 61 6.26 -11.29 6.64
C PHE A 61 6.61 -10.70 5.28
N ALA A 62 6.02 -9.57 4.90
CA ALA A 62 6.26 -8.95 3.60
C ALA A 62 7.72 -8.49 3.41
N ARG A 63 8.40 -8.07 4.49
CA ARG A 63 9.80 -7.62 4.41
C ARG A 63 10.81 -8.74 4.38
N TYR A 64 10.51 -9.83 5.07
CA TYR A 64 11.53 -10.83 5.35
C TYR A 64 11.32 -12.13 4.58
N PHE A 65 10.12 -12.44 4.11
CA PHE A 65 9.88 -13.63 3.29
C PHE A 65 10.24 -13.37 1.83
N ASP A 66 10.84 -14.37 1.20
CA ASP A 66 11.04 -14.38 -0.25
C ASP A 66 9.74 -14.77 -0.95
N TRP A 67 9.27 -13.92 -1.86
CA TRP A 67 8.14 -14.29 -2.71
C TRP A 67 8.57 -15.37 -3.71
N THR A 68 7.77 -16.43 -3.83
CA THR A 68 8.04 -17.51 -4.78
C THR A 68 6.83 -17.84 -5.64
N ALA A 69 7.06 -18.15 -6.92
CA ALA A 69 6.00 -18.57 -7.83
C ALA A 69 5.29 -19.84 -7.34
N THR A 70 3.99 -19.93 -7.64
CA THR A 70 3.15 -21.06 -7.25
C THR A 70 3.64 -22.38 -7.86
N ASP A 71 3.98 -23.33 -6.99
CA ASP A 71 4.34 -24.71 -7.35
C ASP A 71 3.23 -25.73 -7.00
N TYR A 72 2.09 -25.23 -6.52
CA TYR A 72 0.89 -25.99 -6.15
C TYR A 72 1.09 -27.08 -5.07
N GLN A 73 2.22 -27.07 -4.36
CA GLN A 73 2.43 -27.97 -3.24
C GLN A 73 1.59 -27.54 -2.03
N ARG A 74 1.07 -28.53 -1.28
CA ARG A 74 0.44 -28.27 0.01
C ARG A 74 1.50 -28.24 1.10
N ARG A 75 1.60 -27.13 1.82
CA ARG A 75 2.57 -26.93 2.89
C ARG A 75 1.90 -26.61 4.21
N THR A 76 2.48 -27.07 5.31
CA THR A 76 2.09 -26.66 6.65
C THR A 76 2.60 -25.26 6.96
N VAL A 77 2.09 -24.64 8.03
CA VAL A 77 2.59 -23.34 8.51
C VAL A 77 4.09 -23.40 8.80
N ARG A 78 4.55 -24.52 9.40
CA ARG A 78 5.95 -24.75 9.71
C ARG A 78 6.81 -24.87 8.45
N ASP A 79 6.37 -25.62 7.45
CA ASP A 79 7.12 -25.76 6.18
C ASP A 79 7.30 -24.40 5.49
N ILE A 80 6.26 -23.55 5.52
CA ILE A 80 6.29 -22.20 4.95
C ILE A 80 7.30 -21.31 5.72
N LEU A 81 7.30 -21.37 7.05
CA LEU A 81 8.25 -20.64 7.90
C LEU A 81 9.71 -21.10 7.67
N GLU A 82 9.94 -22.42 7.57
CA GLU A 82 11.26 -22.99 7.32
C GLU A 82 11.77 -22.65 5.91
N ARG A 83 10.87 -22.56 4.92
CA ARG A 83 11.16 -22.10 3.56
C ARG A 83 11.54 -20.61 3.52
N LYS A 84 11.10 -19.82 4.49
CA LYS A 84 11.22 -18.35 4.52
C LYS A 84 10.62 -17.67 3.28
N GLY A 85 9.53 -18.22 2.76
CA GLY A 85 8.96 -17.73 1.51
C GLY A 85 7.74 -18.50 1.04
N GLY A 86 7.05 -17.92 0.07
CA GLY A 86 5.86 -18.54 -0.51
C GLY A 86 5.11 -17.64 -1.50
N ASN A 87 4.00 -18.15 -2.02
CA ASN A 87 3.04 -17.37 -2.80
C ASN A 87 1.99 -16.69 -1.89
N CYS A 88 1.06 -15.93 -2.48
CA CYS A 88 0.01 -15.24 -1.72
C CYS A 88 -0.83 -16.16 -0.82
N ASN A 89 -1.10 -17.39 -1.26
CA ASN A 89 -1.87 -18.36 -0.47
C ASN A 89 -1.11 -18.81 0.79
N GLU A 90 0.20 -19.03 0.67
CA GLU A 90 1.10 -19.43 1.77
C GLU A 90 1.35 -18.27 2.74
N LEU A 91 1.59 -17.07 2.21
CA LEU A 91 1.75 -15.85 3.03
C LEU A 91 0.47 -15.53 3.82
N ALA A 92 -0.71 -15.67 3.21
CA ALA A 92 -1.99 -15.54 3.91
C ALA A 92 -2.17 -16.63 4.97
N GLN A 93 -1.69 -17.86 4.72
CA GLN A 93 -1.79 -18.98 5.67
C GLN A 93 -0.93 -18.77 6.92
N VAL A 94 0.35 -18.40 6.76
CA VAL A 94 1.24 -18.13 7.90
C VAL A 94 0.80 -16.89 8.68
N SER A 95 0.35 -15.84 7.98
CA SER A 95 -0.17 -14.62 8.62
C SER A 95 -1.43 -14.92 9.43
N LYS A 96 -2.38 -15.71 8.88
CA LYS A 96 -3.58 -16.17 9.59
C LYS A 96 -3.21 -16.93 10.87
N ALA A 97 -2.30 -17.90 10.78
CA ALA A 97 -1.88 -18.68 11.94
C ALA A 97 -1.25 -17.78 13.03
N CYS A 98 -0.43 -16.80 12.65
CA CYS A 98 0.14 -15.82 13.58
C CYS A 98 -0.97 -15.00 14.26
N MET A 99 -1.91 -14.45 13.48
CA MET A 99 -3.00 -13.62 13.99
C MET A 99 -3.99 -14.41 14.88
N GLU A 100 -4.16 -15.71 14.64
CA GLU A 100 -4.99 -16.60 15.48
C GLU A 100 -4.41 -16.70 16.89
N THR A 101 -3.08 -16.78 17.02
CA THR A 101 -2.42 -16.77 18.35
C THR A 101 -2.64 -15.47 19.12
N LEU A 102 -2.87 -14.37 18.39
CA LEU A 102 -3.15 -13.04 18.96
C LEU A 102 -4.64 -12.83 19.28
N GLY A 103 -5.49 -13.83 19.01
CA GLY A 103 -6.94 -13.74 19.22
C GLY A 103 -7.65 -12.78 18.28
N LEU A 104 -7.05 -12.46 17.11
CA LEU A 104 -7.69 -11.58 16.13
C LEU A 104 -8.82 -12.31 15.40
N LYS A 105 -9.96 -11.64 15.27
CA LYS A 105 -11.05 -12.13 14.42
C LYS A 105 -10.72 -11.79 12.97
N MET A 106 -10.75 -12.79 12.09
CA MET A 106 -10.37 -12.63 10.68
C MET A 106 -11.20 -13.53 9.75
N ARG A 107 -11.13 -13.25 8.46
CA ARG A 107 -11.66 -14.12 7.39
C ARG A 107 -10.73 -14.10 6.17
N ARG A 108 -10.68 -15.22 5.45
CA ARG A 108 -9.86 -15.33 4.24
C ARG A 108 -10.61 -14.71 3.07
N ILE A 109 -9.89 -14.00 2.21
CA ILE A 109 -10.43 -13.40 1.01
C ILE A 109 -9.86 -14.08 -0.22
N ARG A 110 -10.74 -14.40 -1.17
CA ARG A 110 -10.39 -14.75 -2.54
C ARG A 110 -10.81 -13.62 -3.44
N GLU A 111 -10.00 -13.33 -4.43
CA GLU A 111 -10.34 -12.34 -5.43
C GLU A 111 -9.86 -12.76 -6.81
N ILE A 112 -10.46 -12.15 -7.83
CA ILE A 112 -10.00 -12.23 -9.20
C ILE A 112 -9.70 -10.82 -9.69
N ASN A 113 -8.52 -10.67 -10.26
CA ASN A 113 -7.96 -9.41 -10.69
C ASN A 113 -7.84 -9.35 -12.19
N LEU A 114 -8.05 -8.15 -12.75
CA LEU A 114 -7.53 -7.83 -14.07
C LEU A 114 -6.02 -8.01 -14.08
N HIS A 115 -5.49 -8.53 -15.18
CA HIS A 115 -4.08 -8.81 -15.37
C HIS A 115 -3.64 -8.34 -16.76
N VAL A 116 -2.36 -7.97 -16.91
CA VAL A 116 -1.78 -7.64 -18.22
C VAL A 116 -2.01 -8.79 -19.21
N LEU A 117 -2.46 -8.44 -20.43
CA LEU A 117 -2.81 -9.41 -21.47
C LEU A 117 -1.63 -10.32 -21.81
N THR A 118 -1.81 -11.62 -21.62
CA THR A 118 -0.81 -12.64 -21.91
C THR A 118 -1.44 -13.91 -22.49
N GLU A 119 -1.29 -14.15 -23.80
CA GLU A 119 -1.87 -15.33 -24.46
C GLU A 119 -1.33 -16.67 -23.93
N ARG A 120 -0.06 -16.70 -23.46
CA ARG A 120 0.51 -17.88 -22.81
C ARG A 120 -0.30 -18.31 -21.59
N ARG A 121 -0.70 -17.36 -20.73
CA ARG A 121 -1.45 -17.64 -19.49
C ARG A 121 -2.81 -18.30 -19.78
N GLN A 122 -3.44 -17.98 -20.92
CA GLN A 122 -4.68 -18.65 -21.31
C GLN A 122 -4.47 -20.14 -21.58
N LYS A 123 -3.42 -20.48 -22.34
CA LYS A 123 -3.10 -21.88 -22.63
C LYS A 123 -2.80 -22.66 -21.36
N ASP A 124 -1.96 -22.09 -20.49
CA ASP A 124 -1.63 -22.70 -19.20
C ASP A 124 -2.90 -22.91 -18.34
N ALA A 125 -3.80 -21.92 -18.31
CA ALA A 125 -5.06 -22.02 -17.56
C ALA A 125 -6.01 -23.08 -18.14
N GLU A 126 -6.13 -23.20 -19.46
CA GLU A 126 -6.96 -24.21 -20.12
C GLU A 126 -6.45 -25.64 -19.84
N GLU A 127 -5.13 -25.83 -19.80
CA GLU A 127 -4.52 -27.09 -19.36
C GLU A 127 -4.87 -27.38 -17.90
N ARG A 128 -4.75 -26.39 -17.01
CA ARG A 128 -5.15 -26.54 -15.60
C ARG A 128 -6.63 -26.85 -15.41
N VAL A 129 -7.52 -26.27 -16.22
CA VAL A 129 -8.95 -26.60 -16.18
C VAL A 129 -9.20 -28.07 -16.52
N LYS A 130 -8.46 -28.63 -17.50
CA LYS A 130 -8.54 -30.06 -17.84
C LYS A 130 -8.02 -30.96 -16.72
N GLU A 131 -6.97 -30.52 -16.01
CA GLU A 131 -6.33 -31.30 -14.93
C GLU A 131 -7.10 -31.25 -13.60
N THR A 132 -7.55 -30.06 -13.21
CA THR A 132 -8.00 -29.76 -11.84
C THR A 132 -9.46 -29.30 -11.78
N GLY A 133 -10.12 -29.21 -12.94
CA GLY A 133 -11.53 -28.85 -13.07
C GLY A 133 -11.77 -27.37 -13.26
N VAL A 134 -13.06 -27.04 -13.41
CA VAL A 134 -13.55 -25.72 -13.84
C VAL A 134 -13.14 -24.58 -12.90
N ARG A 135 -12.85 -24.86 -11.63
CA ARG A 135 -12.35 -23.84 -10.68
C ARG A 135 -11.04 -23.19 -11.15
N ALA A 136 -10.20 -23.89 -11.90
CA ALA A 136 -8.97 -23.29 -12.45
C ALA A 136 -9.23 -22.21 -13.51
N SER A 137 -10.48 -22.01 -13.95
CA SER A 137 -10.83 -20.93 -14.88
C SER A 137 -10.68 -19.52 -14.29
N VAL A 138 -10.45 -19.38 -12.97
CA VAL A 138 -10.07 -18.13 -12.31
C VAL A 138 -8.71 -17.58 -12.74
N PHE A 139 -7.93 -18.37 -13.49
CA PHE A 139 -6.73 -17.95 -14.20
C PHE A 139 -7.06 -17.74 -15.69
N GLY A 140 -6.47 -16.76 -16.36
CA GLY A 140 -6.54 -16.66 -17.82
C GLY A 140 -5.64 -15.58 -18.39
N LYS A 141 -5.85 -15.22 -19.67
CA LYS A 141 -5.01 -14.24 -20.37
C LYS A 141 -5.03 -12.83 -19.79
N GLN A 142 -6.14 -12.41 -19.16
CA GLN A 142 -6.30 -11.07 -18.60
C GLN A 142 -6.82 -11.09 -17.18
N HIS A 143 -6.71 -12.23 -16.50
CA HIS A 143 -7.10 -12.34 -15.11
C HIS A 143 -6.26 -13.34 -14.30
N ASN A 144 -6.17 -13.08 -13.00
CA ASN A 144 -5.46 -13.90 -12.03
C ASN A 144 -6.20 -13.91 -10.69
N ASP A 145 -6.16 -15.04 -9.99
CA ASP A 145 -6.61 -15.07 -8.61
C ASP A 145 -5.56 -14.48 -7.66
N HIS A 146 -6.01 -14.11 -6.46
CA HIS A 146 -5.14 -13.73 -5.37
C HIS A 146 -5.84 -13.96 -4.03
N VAL A 147 -5.06 -13.99 -2.96
CA VAL A 147 -5.54 -14.38 -1.63
C VAL A 147 -4.95 -13.48 -0.57
N TRP A 148 -5.81 -13.01 0.33
CA TRP A 148 -5.44 -12.13 1.44
C TRP A 148 -6.43 -12.27 2.60
N LEU A 149 -6.34 -11.43 3.65
CA LEU A 149 -7.16 -11.53 4.87
C LEU A 149 -7.95 -10.24 5.15
N GLU A 150 -9.22 -10.35 5.57
CA GLU A 150 -9.90 -9.25 6.27
C GLU A 150 -9.79 -9.49 7.78
N ILE A 151 -9.43 -8.45 8.53
CA ILE A 151 -9.32 -8.47 9.99
C ILE A 151 -10.42 -7.58 10.56
N PHE A 152 -11.09 -8.05 11.59
CA PHE A 152 -12.09 -7.27 12.32
C PHE A 152 -11.40 -6.50 13.44
N ASP A 153 -11.48 -5.17 13.38
CA ASP A 153 -10.98 -4.30 14.45
C ASP A 153 -12.08 -4.11 15.50
N ASN A 154 -11.85 -4.64 16.70
CA ASN A 154 -12.83 -4.53 17.79
C ASN A 154 -13.04 -3.08 18.25
N ALA A 155 -12.06 -2.20 18.06
CA ALA A 155 -12.16 -0.81 18.50
C ALA A 155 -13.13 0.01 17.63
N THR A 156 -13.14 -0.25 16.32
CA THR A 156 -13.99 0.46 15.35
C THR A 156 -15.25 -0.31 15.00
N GLY A 157 -15.26 -1.63 15.19
CA GLY A 157 -16.34 -2.51 14.75
C GLY A 157 -16.32 -2.76 13.24
N GLU A 158 -15.21 -2.48 12.56
CA GLU A 158 -15.08 -2.56 11.11
C GLU A 158 -14.12 -3.67 10.67
N TRP A 159 -14.34 -4.16 9.44
CA TRP A 159 -13.40 -5.05 8.77
C TRP A 159 -12.43 -4.24 7.90
N PHE A 160 -11.15 -4.52 8.00
CA PHE A 160 -10.12 -3.91 7.16
C PHE A 160 -9.27 -4.97 6.44
N PRO A 161 -8.79 -4.68 5.21
CA PRO A 161 -7.94 -5.60 4.48
C PRO A 161 -6.52 -5.65 5.04
N ALA A 162 -5.93 -6.84 5.00
CA ALA A 162 -4.57 -7.15 5.38
C ALA A 162 -3.98 -8.13 4.35
N ASP A 163 -3.09 -7.63 3.49
CA ASP A 163 -2.48 -8.38 2.39
C ASP A 163 -0.98 -8.56 2.63
N PRO A 164 -0.53 -9.75 3.06
CA PRO A 164 0.89 -10.01 3.37
C PRO A 164 1.76 -10.02 2.12
N SER A 165 1.19 -10.31 0.95
CA SER A 165 1.89 -10.30 -0.33
C SER A 165 2.25 -8.88 -0.77
N LEU A 166 1.47 -7.90 -0.34
CA LEU A 166 1.70 -6.48 -0.62
C LEU A 166 2.38 -5.75 0.54
N GLY A 167 2.39 -6.36 1.74
CA GLY A 167 2.84 -5.70 2.97
C GLY A 167 1.93 -4.56 3.41
N VAL A 168 0.62 -4.67 3.13
CA VAL A 168 -0.34 -3.58 3.35
C VAL A 168 -1.49 -4.02 4.26
N ALA A 169 -1.78 -3.20 5.26
CA ALA A 169 -2.99 -3.31 6.08
C ALA A 169 -3.76 -1.97 6.07
N GLY A 170 -5.09 -2.05 6.09
CA GLY A 170 -6.00 -0.91 6.07
C GLY A 170 -6.64 -0.63 4.71
N LYS A 171 -7.91 -0.19 4.72
CA LYS A 171 -8.74 -0.04 3.52
C LYS A 171 -8.08 0.86 2.47
N ARG A 172 -7.69 2.09 2.87
CA ARG A 172 -7.13 3.08 1.94
C ARG A 172 -5.81 2.62 1.33
N ALA A 173 -4.88 2.13 2.15
CA ALA A 173 -3.59 1.66 1.69
C ALA A 173 -3.73 0.47 0.72
N TRP A 174 -4.63 -0.47 1.03
CA TRP A 174 -4.91 -1.61 0.15
C TRP A 174 -5.56 -1.15 -1.16
N LEU A 175 -6.58 -0.29 -1.11
CA LEU A 175 -7.19 0.29 -2.31
C LEU A 175 -6.16 1.02 -3.18
N ALA A 176 -5.25 1.79 -2.57
CA ALA A 176 -4.16 2.44 -3.31
C ALA A 176 -3.21 1.41 -3.98
N ALA A 177 -2.92 0.29 -3.32
CA ALA A 177 -2.11 -0.77 -3.92
C ALA A 177 -2.84 -1.50 -5.07
N ARG A 178 -4.19 -1.57 -5.03
CA ARG A 178 -5.00 -2.39 -5.96
C ARG A 178 -5.73 -1.63 -7.06
N TYR A 179 -6.04 -0.35 -6.86
CA TYR A 179 -6.87 0.45 -7.77
C TYR A 179 -6.23 1.78 -8.18
N SER A 180 -5.03 2.10 -7.67
CA SER A 180 -4.35 3.33 -8.07
C SER A 180 -4.03 3.34 -9.57
N PHE A 181 -4.23 4.51 -10.18
CA PHE A 181 -3.87 4.82 -11.55
C PHE A 181 -2.38 5.17 -11.70
N GLY A 182 -1.72 5.50 -10.59
CA GLY A 182 -0.28 5.75 -10.51
C GLY A 182 0.55 4.47 -10.56
N LYS A 183 1.85 4.60 -10.28
CA LYS A 183 2.72 3.42 -10.18
C LYS A 183 2.30 2.59 -8.95
N ARG A 184 2.02 1.31 -9.17
CA ARG A 184 1.77 0.37 -8.09
C ARG A 184 3.09 0.07 -7.38
N TYR A 185 3.09 0.22 -6.07
CA TYR A 185 4.17 -0.27 -5.23
C TYR A 185 3.75 -1.63 -4.69
N SER A 186 4.55 -2.64 -4.99
CA SER A 186 4.42 -3.94 -4.35
C SER A 186 5.79 -4.45 -3.97
N LEU A 187 5.85 -5.19 -2.86
CA LEU A 187 7.01 -5.98 -2.48
C LEU A 187 7.10 -7.28 -3.31
N ASP A 188 6.03 -7.63 -4.02
CA ASP A 188 5.93 -8.77 -4.94
C ASP A 188 6.02 -8.30 -6.41
N PRO A 189 7.11 -8.59 -7.14
CA PRO A 189 7.25 -8.25 -8.55
C PRO A 189 6.20 -8.87 -9.47
N SER A 190 5.60 -10.02 -9.09
CA SER A 190 4.58 -10.69 -9.90
C SER A 190 3.21 -10.02 -9.79
N SER A 191 2.98 -9.28 -8.70
CA SER A 191 1.75 -8.51 -8.51
C SER A 191 1.74 -7.18 -9.25
N GLU A 192 2.88 -6.76 -9.83
CA GLU A 192 2.94 -5.57 -10.69
C GLU A 192 2.03 -5.72 -11.93
N ASP A 193 1.85 -6.95 -12.42
CA ASP A 193 0.97 -7.26 -13.53
C ASP A 193 -0.51 -7.38 -13.13
N MET A 194 -0.81 -7.38 -11.82
CA MET A 194 -2.19 -7.33 -11.32
C MET A 194 -2.69 -5.88 -11.29
N ILE A 195 -3.70 -5.63 -12.11
CA ILE A 195 -4.35 -4.32 -12.28
C ILE A 195 -5.43 -4.20 -11.19
N ALA A 196 -6.71 -4.21 -11.50
CA ALA A 196 -7.76 -4.00 -10.50
C ALA A 196 -8.51 -5.30 -10.18
N PRO A 197 -8.74 -5.63 -8.89
CA PRO A 197 -9.71 -6.65 -8.51
C PRO A 197 -11.09 -6.32 -9.08
N PHE A 198 -11.75 -7.30 -9.69
CA PHE A 198 -13.11 -7.18 -10.19
C PHE A 198 -14.11 -8.10 -9.51
N ALA A 199 -13.62 -9.02 -8.68
CA ALA A 199 -14.41 -9.92 -7.87
C ALA A 199 -13.69 -10.17 -6.55
N VAL A 200 -14.35 -9.97 -5.41
CA VAL A 200 -13.75 -10.08 -4.07
C VAL A 200 -14.75 -10.77 -3.14
N PHE A 201 -14.37 -11.90 -2.56
CA PHE A 201 -15.25 -12.70 -1.72
C PHE A 201 -14.56 -13.15 -0.45
N ALA A 202 -15.23 -13.01 0.69
CA ALA A 202 -14.78 -13.62 1.93
C ALA A 202 -15.24 -15.08 2.01
N GLU A 203 -14.30 -15.98 2.25
CA GLU A 203 -14.59 -17.37 2.59
C GLU A 203 -15.29 -17.40 3.96
N GLY A 204 -16.50 -17.95 3.99
CA GLY A 204 -17.24 -18.29 5.22
C GLY A 204 -17.59 -19.77 5.24
N ASP A 205 -18.14 -20.26 6.36
CA ASP A 205 -18.61 -21.65 6.56
C ASP A 205 -19.89 -22.00 5.75
N ASP A 206 -20.13 -21.29 4.64
CA ASP A 206 -21.35 -21.26 3.81
C ASP A 206 -22.48 -20.36 4.40
N PRO A 207 -22.92 -19.27 3.72
CA PRO A 207 -22.51 -18.80 2.40
C PRO A 207 -21.23 -17.94 2.40
N TRP A 208 -20.61 -17.86 1.22
CA TRP A 208 -19.58 -16.86 0.91
C TRP A 208 -20.16 -15.46 1.05
N ILE A 209 -19.34 -14.50 1.49
CA ILE A 209 -19.76 -13.10 1.60
C ILE A 209 -19.19 -12.35 0.42
N ASP A 210 -20.07 -11.79 -0.42
CA ASP A 210 -19.66 -10.93 -1.53
C ASP A 210 -19.18 -9.57 -1.00
N ARG A 211 -17.95 -9.21 -1.36
CA ARG A 211 -17.29 -7.95 -1.01
C ARG A 211 -16.96 -7.13 -2.25
N THR A 212 -17.38 -7.59 -3.44
CA THR A 212 -17.04 -7.00 -4.73
C THR A 212 -17.51 -5.55 -4.81
N GLN A 213 -18.77 -5.29 -4.49
CA GLN A 213 -19.31 -3.92 -4.51
C GLN A 213 -18.56 -2.98 -3.55
N TYR A 214 -18.26 -3.46 -2.34
CA TYR A 214 -17.57 -2.69 -1.30
C TYR A 214 -16.16 -2.26 -1.71
N TYR A 215 -15.40 -3.12 -2.40
CA TYR A 215 -14.03 -2.82 -2.81
C TYR A 215 -13.93 -2.23 -4.22
N ALA A 216 -14.56 -2.87 -5.21
CA ALA A 216 -14.39 -2.55 -6.63
C ALA A 216 -15.23 -1.37 -7.10
N VAL A 217 -16.25 -0.96 -6.33
CA VAL A 217 -17.12 0.18 -6.68
C VAL A 217 -17.02 1.26 -5.62
N GLU A 218 -17.47 1.01 -4.39
CA GLU A 218 -17.47 2.00 -3.31
C GLU A 218 -16.03 2.40 -2.96
N GLY A 219 -15.19 1.44 -2.60
CA GLY A 219 -13.78 1.69 -2.27
C GLY A 219 -12.99 2.34 -3.40
N PHE A 220 -13.20 1.92 -4.65
CA PHE A 220 -12.50 2.52 -5.79
C PHE A 220 -12.90 3.99 -6.01
N ASN A 221 -14.18 4.34 -5.89
CA ASN A 221 -14.64 5.73 -5.98
C ASN A 221 -14.13 6.56 -4.79
N ASP A 222 -14.19 6.01 -3.57
CA ASP A 222 -13.73 6.63 -2.33
C ASP A 222 -12.23 6.95 -2.37
N LEU A 223 -11.43 6.07 -2.98
CA LEU A 223 -9.98 6.28 -3.16
C LEU A 223 -9.68 7.60 -3.87
N TYR A 224 -10.58 8.04 -4.76
CA TYR A 224 -10.50 9.29 -5.49
C TYR A 224 -11.60 10.27 -5.08
N TYR A 225 -11.98 10.26 -3.80
CA TYR A 225 -12.83 11.27 -3.18
C TYR A 225 -14.19 11.45 -3.90
N GLY A 226 -14.78 10.36 -4.39
CA GLY A 226 -16.05 10.38 -5.10
C GLY A 226 -15.99 11.04 -6.48
N GLN A 227 -14.81 11.21 -7.08
CA GLN A 227 -14.69 11.86 -8.40
C GLN A 227 -14.86 10.88 -9.55
N LEU A 228 -14.67 9.57 -9.34
CA LEU A 228 -14.80 8.61 -10.44
C LEU A 228 -16.23 8.52 -10.95
N GLU A 229 -17.23 8.61 -10.07
CA GLU A 229 -18.65 8.57 -10.45
C GLU A 229 -19.09 9.67 -11.42
N LYS A 230 -18.28 10.73 -11.55
CA LYS A 230 -18.54 11.84 -12.47
C LYS A 230 -17.94 11.60 -13.85
N LEU A 231 -17.13 10.56 -14.00
CA LEU A 231 -16.43 10.25 -15.25
C LEU A 231 -17.34 9.41 -16.17
N PRO A 232 -17.37 9.69 -17.49
CA PRO A 232 -18.25 8.98 -18.42
C PRO A 232 -18.08 7.46 -18.44
N ALA A 233 -16.89 6.93 -18.13
CA ALA A 233 -16.65 5.48 -18.13
C ALA A 233 -17.10 4.77 -16.84
N TRP A 234 -17.54 5.49 -15.81
CA TRP A 234 -17.87 4.90 -14.51
C TRP A 234 -19.07 3.98 -14.53
N ASP A 235 -20.17 4.41 -15.17
CA ASP A 235 -21.37 3.57 -15.31
C ASP A 235 -21.05 2.27 -16.05
N ARG A 236 -20.13 2.32 -17.02
CA ARG A 236 -19.68 1.12 -17.72
C ARG A 236 -18.88 0.20 -16.81
N TRP A 237 -17.98 0.76 -15.99
CA TRP A 237 -17.20 -0.01 -15.00
C TRP A 237 -18.12 -0.76 -14.03
N THR A 238 -19.02 -0.05 -13.36
CA THR A 238 -19.91 -0.64 -12.35
C THR A 238 -20.87 -1.68 -12.95
N ALA A 239 -21.38 -1.45 -14.15
CA ALA A 239 -22.21 -2.41 -14.87
C ALA A 239 -21.44 -3.68 -15.25
N LEU A 240 -20.16 -3.58 -15.62
CA LEU A 240 -19.33 -4.75 -15.93
C LEU A 240 -18.96 -5.54 -14.68
N ILE A 241 -18.64 -4.87 -13.57
CA ILE A 241 -18.44 -5.52 -12.26
C ILE A 241 -19.67 -6.36 -11.88
N SER A 242 -20.86 -5.77 -11.93
CA SER A 242 -22.13 -6.44 -11.58
C SER A 242 -22.51 -7.60 -12.51
N ARG A 243 -21.90 -7.69 -13.70
CA ARG A 243 -22.11 -8.80 -14.64
C ARG A 243 -21.10 -9.94 -14.43
N LEU A 244 -19.99 -9.66 -13.77
CA LEU A 244 -18.87 -10.58 -13.58
C LEU A 244 -18.85 -11.20 -12.18
N ASP A 245 -19.34 -10.53 -11.14
CA ASP A 245 -19.31 -11.00 -9.74
C ASP A 245 -19.90 -12.41 -9.56
N GLY A 246 -21.13 -12.65 -10.02
CA GLY A 246 -21.80 -13.95 -9.91
C GLY A 246 -21.09 -15.05 -10.69
N LYS A 247 -20.52 -14.70 -11.85
CA LYS A 247 -19.73 -15.62 -12.69
C LYS A 247 -18.40 -15.98 -12.04
N ALA A 248 -17.74 -15.00 -11.43
CA ALA A 248 -16.51 -15.18 -10.68
C ALA A 248 -16.74 -16.06 -9.44
N LEU A 249 -17.82 -15.82 -8.70
CA LEU A 249 -18.21 -16.66 -7.56
C LEU A 249 -18.51 -18.09 -8.01
N ALA A 250 -19.30 -18.26 -9.08
CA ALA A 250 -19.58 -19.56 -9.66
C ALA A 250 -18.30 -20.29 -10.10
N ALA A 251 -17.32 -19.58 -10.68
CA ALA A 251 -16.01 -20.13 -11.01
C ALA A 251 -15.24 -20.57 -9.76
N PHE A 252 -15.19 -19.78 -8.68
CA PHE A 252 -14.58 -20.21 -7.42
C PHE A 252 -15.25 -21.46 -6.84
N MET A 253 -16.57 -21.57 -6.97
CA MET A 253 -17.34 -22.75 -6.56
C MET A 253 -17.19 -23.95 -7.53
N GLY A 254 -16.47 -23.80 -8.64
CA GLY A 254 -16.29 -24.84 -9.66
C GLY A 254 -17.54 -25.12 -10.50
N LYS A 255 -18.48 -24.16 -10.55
CA LYS A 255 -19.79 -24.30 -11.21
C LYS A 255 -19.84 -23.72 -12.63
N GLU A 256 -19.00 -22.72 -12.95
CA GLU A 256 -18.98 -22.04 -14.24
C GLU A 256 -17.54 -21.82 -14.72
N ASN A 257 -17.29 -21.96 -16.03
CA ASN A 257 -15.99 -21.67 -16.62
C ASN A 257 -15.88 -20.18 -16.94
N LEU A 258 -15.07 -19.45 -16.17
CA LEU A 258 -14.90 -18.01 -16.35
C LEU A 258 -14.28 -17.63 -17.71
N HIS A 259 -13.63 -18.57 -18.42
CA HIS A 259 -13.11 -18.34 -19.78
C HIS A 259 -14.20 -18.02 -20.80
N GLU A 260 -15.46 -18.38 -20.52
CA GLU A 260 -16.61 -17.97 -21.35
C GLU A 260 -16.89 -16.46 -21.26
N SER A 261 -16.32 -15.78 -20.26
CA SER A 261 -16.48 -14.35 -20.00
C SER A 261 -15.27 -13.50 -20.41
N LEU A 262 -14.32 -14.07 -21.17
CA LEU A 262 -13.13 -13.34 -21.64
C LEU A 262 -13.46 -12.01 -22.36
N PRO A 263 -14.51 -11.90 -23.20
CA PRO A 263 -14.88 -10.62 -23.81
C PRO A 263 -15.27 -9.56 -22.78
N LEU A 264 -15.95 -9.95 -21.69
CA LEU A 264 -16.34 -9.02 -20.61
C LEU A 264 -15.14 -8.59 -19.79
N ILE A 265 -14.21 -9.50 -19.50
CA ILE A 265 -12.97 -9.20 -18.77
C ILE A 265 -12.09 -8.25 -19.60
N ALA A 266 -11.98 -8.48 -20.91
CA ALA A 266 -11.26 -7.59 -21.81
C ALA A 266 -11.88 -6.19 -21.83
N GLU A 267 -13.20 -6.10 -21.96
CA GLU A 267 -13.91 -4.83 -21.94
C GLU A 267 -13.77 -4.10 -20.59
N LEU A 268 -13.77 -4.82 -19.48
CA LEU A 268 -13.53 -4.25 -18.16
C LEU A 268 -12.11 -3.68 -18.04
N SER A 269 -11.11 -4.39 -18.60
CA SER A 269 -9.73 -3.90 -18.69
C SER A 269 -9.62 -2.61 -19.50
N ASP A 270 -10.27 -2.53 -20.66
CA ASP A 270 -10.29 -1.32 -21.49
C ASP A 270 -11.01 -0.15 -20.80
N THR A 271 -12.07 -0.47 -20.05
CA THR A 271 -12.83 0.50 -19.25
C THR A 271 -11.97 1.07 -18.11
N TYR A 272 -11.18 0.25 -17.42
CA TYR A 272 -10.22 0.72 -16.41
C TYR A 272 -9.21 1.71 -17.00
N GLU A 273 -8.64 1.39 -18.17
CA GLU A 273 -7.68 2.28 -18.84
C GLU A 273 -8.34 3.58 -19.32
N THR A 274 -9.61 3.53 -19.72
CA THR A 274 -10.38 4.73 -20.06
C THR A 274 -10.64 5.59 -18.82
N LEU A 275 -11.06 4.98 -17.70
CA LEU A 275 -11.22 5.68 -16.42
C LEU A 275 -9.91 6.35 -15.99
N LYS A 276 -8.79 5.64 -16.09
CA LYS A 276 -7.46 6.18 -15.83
C LYS A 276 -7.18 7.43 -16.67
N LYS A 277 -7.38 7.35 -17.99
CA LYS A 277 -7.15 8.49 -18.90
C LYS A 277 -8.07 9.67 -18.59
N GLN A 278 -9.34 9.40 -18.32
CA GLN A 278 -10.33 10.44 -17.97
C GLN A 278 -9.96 11.12 -16.65
N PHE A 279 -9.63 10.33 -15.61
CA PHE A 279 -9.23 10.84 -14.31
C PHE A 279 -7.97 11.71 -14.40
N LEU A 280 -6.92 11.20 -15.05
CA LEU A 280 -5.64 11.92 -15.18
C LEU A 280 -5.75 13.22 -15.98
N ALA A 281 -6.81 13.40 -16.78
CA ALA A 281 -7.08 14.66 -17.47
C ALA A 281 -7.77 15.72 -16.59
N THR A 282 -8.31 15.34 -15.43
CA THR A 282 -8.95 16.26 -14.48
C THR A 282 -7.90 17.06 -13.69
N ASP A 283 -8.32 18.15 -13.05
CA ASP A 283 -7.45 18.92 -12.14
C ASP A 283 -6.92 18.07 -10.98
N LEU A 284 -7.77 17.23 -10.38
CA LEU A 284 -7.34 16.30 -9.34
C LEU A 284 -6.33 15.27 -9.89
N GLY A 285 -6.57 14.76 -11.10
CA GLY A 285 -5.65 13.87 -11.80
C GLY A 285 -4.26 14.49 -12.00
N LYS A 286 -4.20 15.76 -12.42
CA LYS A 286 -2.94 16.51 -12.56
C LYS A 286 -2.20 16.68 -11.24
N ILE A 287 -2.92 16.97 -10.14
CA ILE A 287 -2.32 17.04 -8.81
C ILE A 287 -1.68 15.68 -8.45
N HIS A 288 -2.39 14.57 -8.64
CA HIS A 288 -1.84 13.22 -8.43
C HIS A 288 -0.60 12.94 -9.30
N GLN A 289 -0.60 13.34 -10.57
CA GLN A 289 0.56 13.21 -11.45
C GLN A 289 1.76 14.02 -10.95
N ASN A 290 1.52 15.22 -10.44
CA ASN A 290 2.57 16.10 -9.92
C ASN A 290 3.14 15.59 -8.59
N ILE A 291 2.32 14.96 -7.74
CA ILE A 291 2.77 14.23 -6.53
C ILE A 291 3.71 13.09 -6.89
N ASP A 292 3.33 12.24 -7.86
CA ASP A 292 4.15 11.14 -8.34
C ASP A 292 5.45 11.63 -8.98
N ALA A 293 5.36 12.69 -9.79
CA ALA A 293 6.51 13.32 -10.43
C ALA A 293 7.49 13.90 -9.41
N PHE A 294 7.00 14.55 -8.36
CA PHE A 294 7.83 15.09 -7.28
C PHE A 294 8.70 14.00 -6.64
N SER A 295 8.06 12.90 -6.21
CA SER A 295 8.76 11.78 -5.58
C SER A 295 9.76 11.10 -6.52
N LYS A 296 9.37 10.91 -7.79
CA LYS A 296 10.24 10.36 -8.83
C LYS A 296 11.48 11.24 -9.06
N ASN A 297 11.29 12.55 -9.19
CA ASN A 297 12.38 13.49 -9.44
C ASN A 297 13.31 13.60 -8.23
N LEU A 298 12.78 13.61 -7.01
CA LEU A 298 13.57 13.62 -5.78
C LEU A 298 14.46 12.37 -5.68
N VAL A 299 13.91 11.18 -5.92
CA VAL A 299 14.68 9.93 -5.90
C VAL A 299 15.71 9.89 -7.03
N ALA A 300 15.39 10.44 -8.21
CA ALA A 300 16.30 10.52 -9.36
C ALA A 300 17.43 11.54 -9.18
N GLY A 301 17.33 12.45 -8.20
CA GLY A 301 18.27 13.56 -8.03
C GLY A 301 18.07 14.69 -9.07
N GLU A 302 16.90 14.73 -9.70
CA GLU A 302 16.50 15.74 -10.69
C GLU A 302 16.00 17.00 -9.98
N TYR A 303 16.86 17.61 -9.16
CA TYR A 303 16.47 18.67 -8.21
C TYR A 303 15.90 19.91 -8.88
N ASP A 304 16.33 20.26 -10.10
CA ASP A 304 15.73 21.36 -10.86
C ASP A 304 14.25 21.12 -11.15
N LYS A 305 13.85 19.86 -11.39
CA LYS A 305 12.44 19.50 -11.57
C LYS A 305 11.66 19.49 -10.24
N VAL A 306 12.32 19.16 -9.13
CA VAL A 306 11.75 19.28 -7.78
C VAL A 306 11.45 20.74 -7.46
N VAL A 307 12.41 21.64 -7.70
CA VAL A 307 12.23 23.09 -7.53
C VAL A 307 11.17 23.63 -8.49
N GLY A 308 11.13 23.13 -9.73
CA GLY A 308 10.14 23.52 -10.74
C GLY A 308 8.69 23.12 -10.44
N ALA A 309 8.47 22.24 -9.47
CA ALA A 309 7.14 21.86 -8.98
C ALA A 309 6.49 22.94 -8.09
N TYR A 310 7.25 23.93 -7.62
CA TYR A 310 6.77 25.03 -6.80
C TYR A 310 6.37 26.25 -7.65
N THR A 311 5.45 27.08 -7.14
CA THR A 311 5.22 28.43 -7.70
C THR A 311 6.41 29.34 -7.40
N ASP A 312 6.58 30.42 -8.19
CA ASP A 312 7.69 31.36 -8.01
C ASP A 312 7.67 32.05 -6.62
N ASP A 313 6.46 32.22 -6.05
CA ASP A 313 6.18 32.85 -4.76
C ASP A 313 5.92 31.85 -3.62
N ALA A 314 6.21 30.56 -3.86
CA ALA A 314 5.95 29.47 -2.93
C ALA A 314 6.70 29.62 -1.60
N LYS A 315 6.20 28.94 -0.56
CA LYS A 315 6.80 28.89 0.76
C LYS A 315 6.88 27.45 1.26
N ILE A 316 8.03 27.08 1.78
CA ILE A 316 8.22 25.80 2.48
C ILE A 316 8.49 26.05 3.96
N PHE A 317 8.06 25.10 4.78
CA PHE A 317 8.12 25.17 6.24
C PHE A 317 8.85 23.92 6.76
N PRO A 318 10.17 23.78 6.51
CA PRO A 318 10.90 22.60 6.94
C PRO A 318 10.91 22.47 8.46
N ASP A 319 10.90 21.24 8.95
CA ASP A 319 10.96 20.95 10.38
C ASP A 319 12.16 21.66 11.05
N ARG A 320 11.88 22.41 12.12
CA ARG A 320 12.84 23.21 12.91
C ARG A 320 13.58 24.30 12.13
N MET A 321 12.99 24.83 11.06
CA MET A 321 13.54 25.96 10.30
C MET A 321 12.54 27.11 10.22
N GLU A 322 13.06 28.32 9.95
CA GLU A 322 12.25 29.46 9.53
C GLU A 322 11.58 29.20 8.17
N ILE A 323 10.52 29.93 7.87
CA ILE A 323 9.83 29.85 6.57
C ILE A 323 10.79 30.28 5.47
N LEU A 324 10.96 29.42 4.46
CA LEU A 324 11.75 29.71 3.27
C LEU A 324 10.81 30.11 2.13
N GLN A 325 11.06 31.26 1.50
CA GLN A 325 10.18 31.83 0.47
C GLN A 325 10.90 32.04 -0.86
N GLY A 326 10.22 31.67 -1.94
CA GLY A 326 10.62 31.89 -3.33
C GLY A 326 11.65 30.90 -3.85
N ALA A 327 11.75 30.83 -5.18
CA ALA A 327 12.52 29.81 -5.90
C ALA A 327 13.98 29.67 -5.40
N LYS A 328 14.67 30.78 -5.10
CA LYS A 328 16.07 30.74 -4.63
C LYS A 328 16.23 30.05 -3.27
N ALA A 329 15.35 30.36 -2.30
CA ALA A 329 15.43 29.76 -0.97
C ALA A 329 15.02 28.28 -1.00
N ILE A 330 13.99 27.95 -1.79
CA ILE A 330 13.51 26.59 -2.02
C ILE A 330 14.58 25.74 -2.71
N ALA A 331 15.26 26.28 -3.73
CA ALA A 331 16.39 25.61 -4.38
C ALA A 331 17.53 25.33 -3.40
N GLY A 332 17.86 26.29 -2.52
CA GLY A 332 18.86 26.09 -1.46
C GLY A 332 18.51 25.00 -0.45
N TYR A 333 17.23 24.65 -0.31
CA TYR A 333 16.77 23.54 0.54
C TYR A 333 16.83 22.19 -0.18
N TRP A 334 16.30 22.11 -1.41
CA TRP A 334 16.17 20.86 -2.15
C TRP A 334 17.45 20.39 -2.83
N ILE A 335 18.29 21.32 -3.29
CA ILE A 335 19.55 20.99 -3.96
C ILE A 335 20.58 20.69 -2.87
N PRO A 336 21.02 19.43 -2.71
CA PRO A 336 22.03 19.11 -1.73
C PRO A 336 23.37 19.77 -2.12
N PRO A 337 24.19 20.16 -1.14
CA PRO A 337 25.50 20.72 -1.46
C PRO A 337 26.40 19.63 -2.07
N PRO A 338 27.40 20.00 -2.90
CA PRO A 338 28.19 19.04 -3.68
C PRO A 338 28.89 17.95 -2.85
N GLU A 339 29.23 18.24 -1.61
CA GLU A 339 29.88 17.33 -0.67
C GLU A 339 28.92 16.29 -0.04
N ARG A 340 27.60 16.46 -0.20
CA ARG A 340 26.61 15.55 0.39
C ARG A 340 26.60 14.21 -0.34
N LYS A 341 27.11 13.19 0.34
CA LYS A 341 27.15 11.81 -0.17
C LYS A 341 25.90 10.97 0.16
N SER A 342 25.02 11.47 1.03
CA SER A 342 23.75 10.81 1.34
C SER A 342 22.72 11.07 0.24
N ARG A 343 21.95 10.05 -0.14
CA ARG A 343 20.89 10.18 -1.16
C ARG A 343 19.57 9.60 -0.67
N THR A 344 18.47 10.26 -1.04
CA THR A 344 17.13 9.70 -0.92
C THR A 344 16.95 8.62 -1.99
N ILE A 345 16.75 7.38 -1.56
CA ILE A 345 16.59 6.20 -2.43
C ILE A 345 15.15 5.71 -2.52
N HIS A 346 14.29 6.19 -1.62
CA HIS A 346 12.84 5.98 -1.63
C HIS A 346 12.16 7.25 -1.16
N HIS A 347 11.06 7.61 -1.80
CA HIS A 347 10.18 8.68 -1.37
C HIS A 347 8.76 8.39 -1.86
N ARG A 348 7.79 8.60 -0.98
CA ARG A 348 6.37 8.46 -1.31
C ARG A 348 5.56 9.47 -0.52
N ILE A 349 4.66 10.16 -1.22
CA ILE A 349 3.63 11.01 -0.65
C ILE A 349 2.31 10.23 -0.75
N MET A 350 1.56 10.19 0.36
CA MET A 350 0.32 9.42 0.51
C MET A 350 -0.78 10.37 0.97
N PRO A 351 -1.49 11.01 0.02
CA PRO A 351 -2.61 11.87 0.34
C PRO A 351 -3.68 11.10 1.09
N GLU A 352 -4.23 11.70 2.14
CA GLU A 352 -5.46 11.26 2.81
C GLU A 352 -6.67 12.02 2.26
N GLU A 353 -6.48 13.30 1.90
CA GLU A 353 -7.49 14.13 1.26
C GLU A 353 -6.85 15.13 0.31
N ILE A 354 -7.47 15.35 -0.85
CA ILE A 354 -7.18 16.49 -1.73
C ILE A 354 -8.51 17.17 -2.04
N ARG A 355 -8.60 18.47 -1.78
CA ARG A 355 -9.79 19.26 -2.06
C ARG A 355 -9.45 20.51 -2.86
N ILE A 356 -10.06 20.59 -4.05
CA ILE A 356 -9.96 21.75 -4.96
C ILE A 356 -11.02 22.79 -4.58
N ILE A 357 -10.59 24.05 -4.48
CA ILE A 357 -11.38 25.23 -4.14
C ILE A 357 -11.01 26.33 -5.14
N GLY A 358 -11.72 26.37 -6.27
CA GLY A 358 -11.39 27.28 -7.37
C GLY A 358 -10.03 26.95 -7.98
N GLU A 359 -9.13 27.93 -8.00
CA GLU A 359 -7.76 27.79 -8.54
C GLU A 359 -6.73 27.40 -7.48
N GLU A 360 -7.17 27.04 -6.26
CA GLU A 360 -6.31 26.49 -5.21
C GLU A 360 -6.82 25.13 -4.76
N ALA A 361 -5.96 24.32 -4.14
CA ALA A 361 -6.35 23.08 -3.50
C ALA A 361 -5.52 22.86 -2.24
N TYR A 362 -6.08 22.22 -1.22
CA TYR A 362 -5.26 21.67 -0.14
C TYR A 362 -5.17 20.15 -0.27
N ASP A 363 -4.04 19.63 0.17
CA ASP A 363 -3.67 18.23 0.17
C ASP A 363 -3.00 17.94 1.51
N TRP A 364 -3.49 16.98 2.27
CA TRP A 364 -2.84 16.55 3.50
C TRP A 364 -2.78 15.04 3.56
N GLY A 365 -1.77 14.54 4.26
CA GLY A 365 -1.57 13.11 4.41
C GLY A 365 -0.24 12.78 5.05
N TYR A 366 0.28 11.63 4.68
CA TYR A 366 1.52 11.09 5.20
C TYR A 366 2.58 11.00 4.12
N TYR A 367 3.84 11.03 4.53
CA TYR A 367 4.95 10.80 3.63
C TYR A 367 5.94 9.83 4.27
N GLU A 368 6.67 9.13 3.43
CA GLU A 368 7.76 8.26 3.85
C GLU A 368 8.93 8.34 2.86
N GLY A 369 10.09 7.94 3.34
CA GLY A 369 11.26 7.82 2.51
C GLY A 369 12.38 7.07 3.20
N LYS A 370 13.45 6.89 2.45
CA LYS A 370 14.64 6.21 2.92
C LYS A 370 15.87 6.92 2.40
N THR A 371 16.79 7.23 3.29
CA THR A 371 18.08 7.81 2.95
C THR A 371 19.15 6.75 3.05
N ARG A 372 19.97 6.63 2.01
CA ARG A 372 21.22 5.87 2.06
C ARG A 372 22.36 6.83 2.38
N THR A 373 23.09 6.56 3.45
CA THR A 373 24.27 7.32 3.88
C THR A 373 25.52 6.89 3.09
N ALA A 374 26.61 7.64 3.25
CA ALA A 374 27.85 7.43 2.49
C ALA A 374 28.51 6.06 2.75
N ASP A 375 28.32 5.52 3.95
CA ASP A 375 28.78 4.19 4.40
C ASP A 375 27.83 3.06 3.98
N GLY A 376 26.76 3.37 3.22
CA GLY A 376 25.79 2.40 2.74
C GLY A 376 24.66 2.08 3.72
N ALA A 377 24.67 2.63 4.93
CA ALA A 377 23.57 2.44 5.87
C ALA A 377 22.28 3.08 5.34
N GLU A 378 21.15 2.45 5.63
CA GLU A 378 19.83 2.91 5.20
C GLU A 378 19.00 3.33 6.42
N ALA A 379 18.53 4.58 6.40
CA ALA A 379 17.70 5.14 7.46
C ALA A 379 16.30 5.46 6.90
N PRO A 380 15.23 4.76 7.33
CA PRO A 380 13.87 5.12 6.99
C PRO A 380 13.43 6.37 7.76
N TRP A 381 12.51 7.12 7.17
CA TRP A 381 11.87 8.27 7.80
C TRP A 381 10.43 8.38 7.29
N ARG A 382 9.58 8.95 8.14
CA ARG A 382 8.17 9.18 7.85
C ARG A 382 7.65 10.39 8.60
N GLY A 383 6.51 10.89 8.16
CA GLY A 383 5.88 12.04 8.78
C GLY A 383 4.53 12.35 8.16
N LYS A 384 4.02 13.53 8.48
CA LYS A 384 2.78 14.09 7.94
C LYS A 384 3.03 15.42 7.27
N TYR A 385 2.18 15.78 6.33
CA TYR A 385 2.33 17.00 5.54
C TYR A 385 1.00 17.72 5.31
N VAL A 386 1.10 18.99 4.93
CA VAL A 386 0.06 19.76 4.24
C VAL A 386 0.71 20.48 3.07
N ILE A 387 0.14 20.31 1.89
CA ILE A 387 0.49 21.03 0.67
C ILE A 387 -0.73 21.87 0.25
N VAL A 388 -0.49 23.14 -0.06
CA VAL A 388 -1.45 23.97 -0.81
C VAL A 388 -0.96 24.05 -2.24
N TRP A 389 -1.80 23.64 -3.17
CA TRP A 389 -1.59 23.73 -4.59
C TRP A 389 -2.24 24.98 -5.16
N ARG A 390 -1.67 25.52 -6.23
CA ARG A 390 -2.24 26.60 -7.03
C ARG A 390 -2.21 26.23 -8.50
N LYS A 391 -3.33 26.45 -9.18
CA LYS A 391 -3.46 26.30 -10.62
C LYS A 391 -2.83 27.49 -11.32
N MET A 392 -1.95 27.19 -12.26
CA MET A 392 -1.20 28.16 -13.04
C MET A 392 -1.98 28.55 -14.30
N PRO A 393 -1.67 29.71 -14.95
CA PRO A 393 -2.40 30.16 -16.15
C PRO A 393 -2.39 29.19 -17.34
N ASP A 394 -1.39 28.30 -17.42
CA ASP A 394 -1.29 27.24 -18.41
C ASP A 394 -2.12 25.98 -18.06
N GLY A 395 -2.76 25.98 -16.89
CA GLY A 395 -3.59 24.89 -16.38
C GLY A 395 -2.83 23.77 -15.66
N ASP A 396 -1.54 23.96 -15.36
CA ASP A 396 -0.77 23.07 -14.48
C ASP A 396 -1.04 23.40 -12.99
N TRP A 397 -0.77 22.45 -12.09
CA TRP A 397 -0.92 22.62 -10.64
C TRP A 397 0.44 22.59 -9.95
N LYS A 398 0.80 23.68 -9.29
CA LYS A 398 2.10 23.80 -8.60
C LYS A 398 1.93 23.99 -7.10
N ILE A 399 2.96 23.60 -6.35
CA ILE A 399 3.00 23.72 -4.90
C ILE A 399 3.19 25.19 -4.52
N TYR A 400 2.22 25.76 -3.79
CA TYR A 400 2.25 27.11 -3.26
C TYR A 400 2.73 27.15 -1.80
N LEU A 401 2.20 26.29 -0.93
CA LEU A 401 2.67 26.12 0.45
C LEU A 401 2.98 24.63 0.68
N ASP A 402 4.06 24.34 1.40
CA ASP A 402 4.47 22.97 1.71
C ASP A 402 5.07 22.88 3.11
N ILE A 403 4.35 22.21 4.02
CA ILE A 403 4.77 22.00 5.40
C ILE A 403 4.75 20.52 5.72
N TRP A 404 5.80 20.05 6.38
CA TRP A 404 5.90 18.67 6.84
C TRP A 404 6.61 18.60 8.18
N ASN A 405 6.31 17.55 8.95
CA ASN A 405 7.04 17.23 10.17
C ASN A 405 7.22 15.71 10.31
N ARG A 406 8.21 15.31 11.12
CA ARG A 406 8.50 13.90 11.40
C ARG A 406 7.62 13.37 12.53
N THR A 407 7.23 12.10 12.43
CA THR A 407 6.47 11.35 13.44
C THR A 407 7.31 10.29 14.12
#